data_AF-A0ABC8EDT5-F1
#
_entry.id   AF-A0ABC8EDT5-F1
#
_cell.length_a   1.000
_cell.length_b   1.000
_cell.length_c   1.000
_cell.angle_alpha   90.00
_cell.angle_beta   90.00
_cell.angle_gamma   90.00
#
_symmetry.space_group_name_H-M   'P 1'
#
loop_
_entity.id
_entity.type
_entity.pdbx_description
1 polymer ?
#
loop_
_entity_poly.entity_id
_entity_poly.type
_entity_poly.pdbx_seq_one_letter_code
_entity_poly.pdbx_strand_id
1 'polypeptide(L)'
;MGRKRSSLKFLVIFLSVFLVFTAKVSAAQSIKRFGGSNRYETSVKISQNNWSASNYVILVSGEDYPDALTASPLSKKYNAPILLTQSGNINSTTLGEIKRLNAKNAIILGGPTVVSEGTVNVLKNMRVNCTRIYGKDRYETSVKVAKTVGISNGIFIASGAGFADAVSAAPIAASRQMPIILTSSKKLPDVVRNYVRENKDSTYYVVGGNASVNSTAVDGIIKYKRLSGQNRYETNSAVINGFANNINFGNTYLASGQGYADALSGSAAAGKTSSPMVLVSSSNTVNSIIKSKLDTITTISVLGGTGVISDALVNKLIQKQGTSIKVCLDAGHGGYDPGAIGPTGVREKDVTLAITLKVGRILKQNGIDVVYTRTSDSVSWPSNETKDLQKRCDIANNANVQYFVSIHANSASVSNAKGTEVYYSPGSANGEKLAKAIQDEVVKATNLYNRGVKTANFYVLKNTNAPAALVETGFISNPTEEKLLKDNAFQEKMAQAIAKGVLRAINNE
;
A
#
# COMPACT_ATOMS: atom_id res chain seq x y z
N MET A 1 -75.97 -5.89 60.33
CA MET A 1 -75.64 -7.17 59.66
C MET A 1 -76.28 -7.13 58.27
N GLY A 2 -75.65 -7.31 57.12
CA GLY A 2 -74.29 -7.51 56.67
C GLY A 2 -74.40 -7.82 55.17
N ARG A 3 -73.55 -7.26 54.31
CA ARG A 3 -73.27 -7.82 52.98
C ARG A 3 -72.07 -7.13 52.33
N LYS A 4 -70.99 -7.91 52.21
CA LYS A 4 -69.83 -7.64 51.34
C LYS A 4 -70.30 -7.50 49.89
N ARG A 5 -69.81 -6.50 49.17
CA ARG A 5 -69.65 -6.53 47.71
C ARG A 5 -68.18 -6.25 47.40
N SER A 6 -67.49 -7.24 46.87
CA SER A 6 -66.12 -7.13 46.36
C SER A 6 -66.13 -6.43 45.01
N SER A 7 -65.34 -5.37 44.87
CA SER A 7 -64.92 -4.83 43.58
C SER A 7 -63.48 -5.25 43.33
N LEU A 8 -63.30 -6.16 42.37
CA LEU A 8 -62.04 -6.65 41.86
C LEU A 8 -61.37 -5.52 41.05
N LYS A 9 -60.27 -4.94 41.55
CA LYS A 9 -59.44 -4.01 40.78
C LYS A 9 -58.34 -4.79 40.06
N PHE A 10 -58.46 -4.91 38.74
CA PHE A 10 -57.37 -5.37 37.88
C PHE A 10 -56.32 -4.26 37.78
N LEU A 11 -55.12 -4.51 38.31
CA LEU A 11 -53.94 -3.67 38.09
C LEU A 11 -53.07 -4.35 37.03
N VAL A 12 -53.13 -3.86 35.79
CA VAL A 12 -52.25 -4.31 34.70
C VAL A 12 -50.92 -3.58 34.87
N ILE A 13 -49.88 -4.30 35.30
CA ILE A 13 -48.50 -3.80 35.35
C ILE A 13 -47.90 -3.98 33.95
N PHE A 14 -47.74 -2.88 33.21
CA PHE A 14 -46.95 -2.84 31.98
C PHE A 14 -45.46 -2.82 32.35
N LEU A 15 -44.79 -3.97 32.24
CA LEU A 15 -43.34 -4.06 32.41
C LEU A 15 -42.66 -3.74 31.07
N SER A 16 -42.36 -2.46 30.84
CA SER A 16 -41.60 -2.01 29.66
C SER A 16 -40.12 -2.38 29.84
N VAL A 17 -39.70 -3.49 29.21
CA VAL A 17 -38.29 -3.85 29.07
C VAL A 17 -37.65 -2.89 28.07
N PHE A 18 -36.98 -1.85 28.57
CA PHE A 18 -36.09 -1.02 27.75
C PHE A 18 -34.81 -1.81 27.45
N LEU A 19 -34.75 -2.44 26.27
CA LEU A 19 -33.49 -2.89 25.69
C LEU A 19 -32.64 -1.65 25.35
N VAL A 20 -31.70 -1.31 26.22
CA VAL A 20 -30.70 -0.29 25.95
C VAL A 20 -29.73 -0.84 24.91
N PHE A 21 -30.01 -0.59 23.63
CA PHE A 21 -29.03 -0.75 22.57
C PHE A 21 -27.97 0.34 22.75
N THR A 22 -26.87 0.04 23.44
CA THR A 22 -25.69 0.92 23.43
C THR A 22 -25.04 0.81 22.05
N ALA A 23 -25.42 1.68 21.12
CA ALA A 23 -24.63 1.89 19.92
C ALA A 23 -23.25 2.38 20.37
N LYS A 24 -22.19 1.64 20.06
CA LYS A 24 -20.81 2.12 20.25
C LYS A 24 -20.61 3.29 19.29
N VAL A 25 -20.78 4.52 19.77
CA VAL A 25 -20.40 5.72 19.03
C VAL A 25 -18.87 5.76 19.01
N SER A 26 -18.26 5.44 17.88
CA SER A 26 -16.81 5.61 17.69
C SER A 26 -16.51 7.10 17.61
N ALA A 27 -15.65 7.60 18.49
CA ALA A 27 -15.15 8.98 18.40
C ALA A 27 -14.43 9.19 17.05
N ALA A 28 -14.60 10.37 16.45
CA ALA A 28 -13.91 10.73 15.22
C ALA A 28 -12.39 10.82 15.46
N GLN A 29 -11.59 10.50 14.44
CA GLN A 29 -10.14 10.57 14.53
C GLN A 29 -9.68 12.01 14.80
N SER A 30 -8.72 12.19 15.71
CA SER A 30 -8.07 13.48 15.94
C SER A 30 -7.10 13.78 14.81
N ILE A 31 -7.29 14.89 14.10
CA ILE A 31 -6.37 15.33 13.02
C ILE A 31 -5.38 16.35 13.60
N LYS A 32 -4.09 16.07 13.50
CA LYS A 32 -3.00 16.98 13.86
C LYS A 32 -2.16 17.28 12.63
N ARG A 33 -1.97 18.56 12.31
CA ARG A 33 -1.18 18.98 11.14
C ARG A 33 0.16 19.56 11.58
N PHE A 34 1.24 19.02 11.01
CA PHE A 34 2.60 19.50 11.19
C PHE A 34 3.09 20.08 9.86
N GLY A 35 2.63 21.28 9.53
CA GLY A 35 2.95 21.95 8.26
C GLY A 35 3.36 23.40 8.47
N GLY A 36 4.53 23.77 7.95
CA GLY A 36 5.03 25.14 7.88
C GLY A 36 4.87 25.76 6.50
N SER A 37 5.33 27.01 6.35
CA SER A 37 5.34 27.73 5.07
C SER A 37 6.32 27.12 4.06
N ASN A 38 7.30 26.38 4.57
CA ASN A 38 8.32 25.66 3.80
C ASN A 38 8.74 24.38 4.55
N ARG A 39 9.56 23.56 3.89
CA ARG A 39 10.07 22.28 4.42
C ARG A 39 10.84 22.42 5.75
N TYR A 40 11.53 23.54 5.96
CA TYR A 40 12.31 23.78 7.16
C TYR A 40 11.40 24.01 8.37
N GLU A 41 10.42 24.90 8.23
CA GLU A 41 9.38 25.11 9.24
C GLU A 41 8.55 23.86 9.51
N THR A 42 8.25 23.06 8.47
CA THR A 42 7.60 21.76 8.66
C THR A 42 8.46 20.83 9.53
N SER A 43 9.76 20.70 9.26
CA SER A 43 10.67 19.88 10.09
C SER A 43 10.73 20.35 11.54
N VAL A 44 10.71 21.67 11.78
CA VAL A 44 10.65 22.27 13.12
C VAL A 44 9.32 21.97 13.81
N LYS A 45 8.18 22.11 13.14
CA LYS A 45 6.86 21.77 13.71
C LYS A 45 6.76 20.29 14.07
N ILE A 46 7.34 19.41 13.25
CA ILE A 46 7.43 17.98 13.57
C ILE A 46 8.27 17.78 14.84
N SER A 47 9.42 18.44 14.95
CA SER A 47 10.27 18.38 16.14
C SER A 47 9.53 18.85 17.41
N GLN A 48 8.92 20.02 17.37
CA GLN A 48 8.20 20.64 18.50
C GLN A 48 7.07 19.75 19.06
N ASN A 49 6.37 19.02 18.19
CA ASN A 49 5.26 18.17 18.60
C ASN A 49 5.70 16.80 19.14
N ASN A 50 6.95 16.39 18.94
CA ASN A 50 7.42 15.04 19.25
C ASN A 50 8.66 15.00 20.17
N TRP A 51 9.30 16.15 20.40
CA TRP A 51 10.43 16.32 21.32
C TRP A 51 10.28 17.63 22.11
N SER A 52 10.10 17.52 23.42
CA SER A 52 10.22 18.68 24.32
C SER A 52 11.67 19.18 24.40
N ALA A 53 12.62 18.25 24.48
CA ALA A 53 14.06 18.47 24.41
C ALA A 53 14.76 17.31 23.69
N SER A 54 15.98 17.51 23.22
CA SER A 54 16.82 16.45 22.67
C SER A 54 18.30 16.81 22.75
N ASN A 55 19.12 15.92 23.31
CA ASN A 55 20.57 16.12 23.38
C ASN A 55 21.25 16.07 22.00
N TYR A 56 20.61 15.39 21.04
CA TYR A 56 21.07 15.21 19.67
C TYR A 56 20.07 15.80 18.67
N VAL A 57 20.57 16.35 17.57
CA VAL A 57 19.81 16.61 16.35
C VAL A 57 20.48 15.93 15.16
N ILE A 58 19.70 15.47 14.20
CA ILE A 58 20.21 15.01 12.91
C ILE A 58 19.94 16.10 11.90
N LEU A 59 21.00 16.66 11.32
CA LEU A 59 20.92 17.76 10.37
C LEU A 59 21.23 17.23 8.97
N VAL A 60 20.27 17.42 8.06
CA VAL A 60 20.37 17.01 6.66
C VAL A 60 20.03 18.18 5.74
N SER A 61 20.50 18.13 4.49
CA SER A 61 20.07 19.11 3.50
C SER A 61 18.58 18.99 3.22
N GLY A 62 17.90 20.14 3.18
CA GLY A 62 16.53 20.25 2.68
C GLY A 62 16.47 20.42 1.18
N GLU A 63 17.60 20.56 0.47
CA GLU A 63 17.67 20.85 -0.96
C GLU A 63 18.09 19.59 -1.76
N ASP A 64 19.02 18.81 -1.20
CA ASP A 64 19.45 17.52 -1.75
C ASP A 64 19.12 16.36 -0.79
N TYR A 65 18.53 15.29 -1.31
CA TYR A 65 17.98 14.19 -0.52
C TYR A 65 18.80 12.88 -0.44
N PRO A 66 19.71 12.53 -1.36
CA PRO A 66 20.25 11.17 -1.46
C PRO A 66 20.92 10.67 -0.19
N ASP A 67 21.73 11.51 0.45
CA ASP A 67 22.33 11.18 1.75
C ASP A 67 21.23 11.07 2.81
N ALA A 68 20.33 12.07 2.83
CA ALA A 68 19.25 12.25 3.79
C ALA A 68 18.30 11.05 3.89
N LEU A 69 18.11 10.26 2.82
CA LEU A 69 17.25 9.05 2.80
C LEU A 69 17.62 8.00 3.85
N THR A 70 18.85 8.05 4.36
CA THR A 70 19.38 7.07 5.32
C THR A 70 19.37 7.58 6.75
N ALA A 71 18.89 8.81 7.00
CA ALA A 71 18.94 9.46 8.30
C ALA A 71 18.02 8.83 9.36
N SER A 72 16.85 8.33 8.96
CA SER A 72 15.78 7.92 9.88
C SER A 72 16.18 6.91 10.95
N PRO A 73 16.98 5.87 10.67
CA PRO A 73 17.44 4.94 11.70
C PRO A 73 18.33 5.57 12.79
N LEU A 74 19.07 6.64 12.45
CA LEU A 74 19.84 7.39 13.45
C LEU A 74 18.92 8.06 14.47
N SER A 75 17.71 8.47 14.07
CA SER A 75 16.76 9.13 14.99
C SER A 75 16.38 8.23 16.17
N LYS A 76 16.29 6.92 15.94
CA LYS A 76 16.02 5.94 17.00
C LYS A 76 17.23 5.73 17.90
N LYS A 77 18.42 5.59 17.30
CA LYS A 77 19.67 5.39 18.05
C LYS A 77 19.97 6.55 18.99
N TYR A 78 19.73 7.79 18.55
CA TYR A 78 20.06 9.00 19.31
C TYR A 78 18.83 9.69 19.94
N ASN A 79 17.63 9.13 19.80
CA ASN A 79 16.35 9.76 20.17
C ASN A 79 16.26 11.22 19.68
N ALA A 80 16.63 11.46 18.42
CA ALA A 80 16.84 12.80 17.87
C ALA A 80 15.84 13.14 16.76
N PRO A 81 15.35 14.39 16.66
CA PRO A 81 14.61 14.83 15.48
C PRO A 81 15.54 14.96 14.27
N ILE A 82 14.97 14.81 13.08
CA ILE A 82 15.61 15.20 11.82
C ILE A 82 15.18 16.63 11.50
N LEU A 83 16.15 17.53 11.40
CA LEU A 83 15.95 18.92 11.00
C LEU A 83 16.61 19.17 9.64
N LEU A 84 16.00 20.06 8.87
CA LEU A 84 16.48 20.41 7.53
C LEU A 84 17.27 21.72 7.55
N THR A 85 18.30 21.82 6.73
CA THR A 85 19.07 23.06 6.49
C THR A 85 19.20 23.35 5.00
N GLN A 86 19.39 24.63 4.64
CA GLN A 86 19.81 24.99 3.28
C GLN A 86 21.27 24.57 3.07
N SER A 87 21.67 24.35 1.82
CA SER A 87 23.04 23.91 1.49
C SER A 87 24.10 24.92 1.90
N GLY A 88 23.85 26.21 1.63
CA GLY A 88 24.80 27.30 1.86
C GLY A 88 24.95 27.69 3.33
N ASN A 89 23.85 27.76 4.10
CA ASN A 89 23.86 28.15 5.51
C ASN A 89 22.66 27.57 6.26
N ILE A 90 22.80 27.43 7.57
CA ILE A 90 21.67 27.11 8.46
C ILE A 90 20.71 28.28 8.57
N ASN A 91 19.44 28.03 8.30
CA ASN A 91 18.41 29.04 8.42
C ASN A 91 18.05 29.31 9.89
N SER A 92 17.53 30.50 10.16
CA SER A 92 17.19 30.94 11.52
C SER A 92 16.15 30.05 12.21
N THR A 93 15.19 29.52 11.45
CA THR A 93 14.16 28.60 11.95
C THR A 93 14.76 27.32 12.51
N THR A 94 15.64 26.64 11.76
CA THR A 94 16.29 25.43 12.24
C THR A 94 17.25 25.74 13.39
N LEU A 95 17.97 26.86 13.32
CA LEU A 95 18.85 27.31 14.39
C LEU A 95 18.09 27.54 15.71
N GLY A 96 16.93 28.19 15.64
CA GLY A 96 16.05 28.42 16.77
C GLY A 96 15.55 27.11 17.38
N GLU A 97 15.22 26.13 16.56
CA GLU A 97 14.77 24.82 17.04
C GLU A 97 15.89 24.03 17.73
N ILE A 98 17.11 24.08 17.21
CA ILE A 98 18.28 23.48 17.89
C ILE A 98 18.49 24.09 19.27
N LYS A 99 18.31 25.42 19.42
CA LYS A 99 18.35 26.10 20.72
C LYS A 99 17.21 25.66 21.63
N ARG A 100 15.97 25.61 21.13
CA ARG A 100 14.78 25.20 21.88
C ARG A 100 14.92 23.78 22.43
N LEU A 101 15.46 22.87 21.63
CA LEU A 101 15.74 21.50 22.04
C LEU A 101 16.87 21.37 23.08
N ASN A 102 17.66 22.44 23.27
CA ASN A 102 18.90 22.46 24.04
C ASN A 102 19.90 21.37 23.58
N ALA A 103 20.00 21.17 22.26
CA ALA A 103 20.87 20.13 21.71
C ALA A 103 22.35 20.46 21.93
N LYS A 104 23.13 19.47 22.36
CA LYS A 104 24.58 19.59 22.54
C LYS A 104 25.37 18.91 21.43
N ASN A 105 24.69 18.08 20.62
CA ASN A 105 25.31 17.32 19.56
C ASN A 105 24.49 17.41 18.27
N ALA A 106 25.16 17.61 17.14
CA ALA A 106 24.59 17.58 15.81
C ALA A 106 25.26 16.50 14.97
N ILE A 107 24.47 15.54 14.48
CA ILE A 107 24.90 14.56 13.49
C ILE A 107 24.57 15.13 12.12
N ILE A 108 25.59 15.49 11.36
CA ILE A 108 25.47 16.11 10.05
C ILE A 108 25.58 15.03 8.99
N LEU A 109 24.56 14.88 8.15
CA LEU A 109 24.57 13.91 7.07
C LEU A 109 24.88 14.58 5.74
N GLY A 110 25.85 14.01 5.01
CA GLY A 110 26.26 14.49 3.70
C GLY A 110 27.50 15.39 3.75
N GLY A 111 28.13 15.53 2.58
CA GLY A 111 29.40 16.24 2.43
C GLY A 111 29.28 17.77 2.58
N PRO A 112 30.41 18.48 2.60
CA PRO A 112 30.45 19.95 2.70
C PRO A 112 29.69 20.69 1.58
N THR A 113 29.44 20.06 0.44
CA THR A 113 28.70 20.65 -0.68
C THR A 113 27.19 20.69 -0.46
N VAL A 114 26.64 19.78 0.36
CA VAL A 114 25.20 19.69 0.64
C VAL A 114 24.83 20.24 2.01
N VAL A 115 25.78 20.25 2.95
CA VAL A 115 25.70 20.98 4.22
C VAL A 115 27.04 21.66 4.46
N SER A 116 27.11 22.97 4.26
CA SER A 116 28.34 23.75 4.27
C SER A 116 29.13 23.69 5.59
N GLU A 117 30.44 23.93 5.51
CA GLU A 117 31.26 24.18 6.70
C GLU A 117 30.85 25.46 7.45
N GLY A 118 30.26 26.43 6.75
CA GLY A 118 29.63 27.61 7.38
C GLY A 118 28.54 27.21 8.37
N THR A 119 27.67 26.27 8.00
CA THR A 119 26.67 25.68 8.91
C THR A 119 27.32 25.03 10.12
N VAL A 120 28.39 24.24 9.91
CA VAL A 120 29.11 23.57 11.01
C VAL A 120 29.72 24.58 11.97
N ASN A 121 30.33 25.64 11.45
CA ASN A 121 30.95 26.70 12.27
C ASN A 121 29.92 27.46 13.11
N VAL A 122 28.75 27.75 12.55
CA VAL A 122 27.63 28.35 13.31
C VAL A 122 27.22 27.46 14.49
N LEU A 123 27.10 26.14 14.28
CA LEU A 123 26.76 25.19 15.34
C LEU A 123 27.85 25.08 16.42
N LYS A 124 29.12 25.04 16.02
CA LYS A 124 30.26 25.04 16.96
C LYS A 124 30.31 26.31 17.80
N ASN A 125 30.04 27.47 17.22
CA ASN A 125 29.95 28.73 17.96
C ASN A 125 28.80 28.73 18.98
N MET A 126 27.75 27.94 18.74
CA MET A 126 26.69 27.67 19.71
C MET A 126 27.04 26.58 20.74
N ARG A 127 28.29 26.11 20.75
CA ARG A 127 28.78 25.01 21.60
C ARG A 127 28.03 23.68 21.34
N VAL A 128 27.66 23.44 20.09
CA VAL A 128 27.12 22.17 19.62
C VAL A 128 28.25 21.35 19.00
N ASN A 129 28.47 20.14 19.50
CA ASN A 129 29.45 19.20 18.97
C ASN A 129 28.95 18.61 17.66
N CYS A 130 29.72 18.75 16.58
CA CYS A 130 29.31 18.30 15.25
C CYS A 130 30.04 17.01 14.84
N THR A 131 29.29 15.97 14.48
CA THR A 131 29.80 14.74 13.87
C THR A 131 29.25 14.62 12.45
N ARG A 132 30.12 14.64 11.44
CA ARG A 132 29.69 14.52 10.04
C ARG A 132 29.82 13.07 9.56
N ILE A 133 28.77 12.55 8.92
CA ILE A 133 28.75 11.22 8.28
C ILE A 133 28.50 11.43 6.77
N TYR A 134 29.49 11.13 5.95
CA TYR A 134 29.39 11.23 4.49
C TYR A 134 30.41 10.34 3.78
N GLY A 135 30.07 9.89 2.58
CA GLY A 135 30.96 9.20 1.65
C GLY A 135 31.22 10.01 0.39
N LYS A 136 31.93 9.41 -0.58
CA LYS A 136 32.12 10.01 -1.91
C LYS A 136 30.81 10.21 -2.69
N ASP A 137 29.82 9.38 -2.38
CA ASP A 137 28.50 9.35 -2.98
C ASP A 137 27.47 8.84 -1.95
N ARG A 138 26.19 8.90 -2.34
CA ARG A 138 25.05 8.44 -1.54
C ARG A 138 25.16 6.97 -1.09
N TYR A 139 25.85 6.13 -1.86
CA TYR A 139 25.97 4.71 -1.57
C TYR A 139 27.00 4.48 -0.46
N GLU A 140 28.15 5.14 -0.53
CA GLU A 140 29.13 5.12 0.56
C GLU A 140 28.60 5.80 1.82
N THR A 141 27.89 6.95 1.69
CA THR A 141 27.20 7.57 2.84
C THR A 141 26.27 6.57 3.51
N SER A 142 25.46 5.84 2.73
CA SER A 142 24.52 4.85 3.27
C SER A 142 25.20 3.73 4.07
N VAL A 143 26.37 3.26 3.62
CA VAL A 143 27.16 2.25 4.32
C VAL A 143 27.76 2.81 5.62
N LYS A 144 28.25 4.05 5.61
CA LYS A 144 28.77 4.70 6.83
C LYS A 144 27.66 4.90 7.86
N VAL A 145 26.48 5.32 7.42
CA VAL A 145 25.30 5.41 8.29
C VAL A 145 24.92 4.03 8.83
N ALA A 146 24.94 3.00 8.00
CA ALA A 146 24.62 1.64 8.43
C ALA A 146 25.57 1.12 9.51
N LYS A 147 26.87 1.38 9.38
CA LYS A 147 27.88 1.08 10.41
C LYS A 147 27.58 1.83 11.72
N THR A 148 27.14 3.09 11.63
CA THR A 148 26.75 3.87 12.82
C THR A 148 25.48 3.35 13.47
N VAL A 149 24.48 2.91 12.69
CA VAL A 149 23.18 2.44 13.23
C VAL A 149 23.31 1.05 13.87
N GLY A 150 24.09 0.15 13.26
CA GLY A 150 24.15 -1.27 13.61
C GLY A 150 23.09 -2.10 12.85
N ILE A 151 23.25 -3.42 12.81
CA ILE A 151 22.49 -4.30 11.90
C ILE A 151 21.67 -5.40 12.60
N SER A 152 21.59 -5.40 13.93
CA SER A 152 21.01 -6.49 14.72
C SER A 152 19.54 -6.80 14.39
N ASN A 153 18.81 -5.84 13.81
CA ASN A 153 17.39 -5.98 13.49
C ASN A 153 17.10 -6.20 11.99
N GLY A 154 18.15 -6.41 11.18
CA GLY A 154 18.09 -6.54 9.73
C GLY A 154 18.39 -5.24 8.99
N ILE A 155 18.45 -5.31 7.66
CA ILE A 155 18.93 -4.25 6.78
C ILE A 155 17.90 -4.00 5.68
N PHE A 156 17.53 -2.74 5.45
CA PHE A 156 16.76 -2.32 4.28
C PHE A 156 17.68 -1.97 3.12
N ILE A 157 17.25 -2.34 1.91
CA ILE A 157 17.89 -1.95 0.65
C ILE A 157 16.85 -1.23 -0.19
N ALA A 158 17.18 -0.02 -0.64
CA ALA A 158 16.31 0.76 -1.51
C ALA A 158 17.13 1.41 -2.65
N SER A 159 16.45 1.86 -3.69
CA SER A 159 17.09 2.60 -4.77
C SER A 159 17.63 3.94 -4.26
N GLY A 160 18.87 4.26 -4.60
CA GLY A 160 19.45 5.59 -4.39
C GLY A 160 19.07 6.58 -5.49
N ALA A 161 18.44 6.14 -6.58
CA ALA A 161 18.06 6.98 -7.71
C ALA A 161 16.70 7.68 -7.53
N GLY A 162 15.89 7.23 -6.57
CA GLY A 162 14.61 7.84 -6.21
C GLY A 162 14.34 7.70 -4.72
N PHE A 163 13.53 8.59 -4.15
CA PHE A 163 13.35 8.67 -2.70
C PHE A 163 12.24 7.75 -2.16
N ALA A 164 11.23 7.45 -2.98
CA ALA A 164 9.96 6.92 -2.47
C ALA A 164 10.08 5.55 -1.79
N ASP A 165 10.95 4.68 -2.30
CA ASP A 165 11.19 3.36 -1.72
C ASP A 165 11.90 3.48 -0.36
N ALA A 166 12.92 4.33 -0.25
CA ALA A 166 13.64 4.57 1.00
C ALA A 166 12.73 5.26 2.04
N VAL A 167 11.96 6.27 1.64
CA VAL A 167 11.00 6.97 2.50
C VAL A 167 9.89 6.03 2.99
N SER A 168 9.49 5.05 2.17
CA SER A 168 8.52 4.03 2.58
C SER A 168 9.05 3.14 3.70
N ALA A 169 10.35 2.82 3.68
CA ALA A 169 11.01 2.04 4.73
C ALA A 169 11.31 2.86 6.00
N ALA A 170 11.51 4.18 5.85
CA ALA A 170 12.06 5.07 6.86
C ALA A 170 11.42 5.00 8.27
N PRO A 171 10.08 4.97 8.44
CA PRO A 171 9.47 4.84 9.77
C PRO A 171 9.80 3.52 10.47
N ILE A 172 9.81 2.41 9.72
CA ILE A 172 10.12 1.09 10.25
C ILE A 172 11.61 0.97 10.53
N ALA A 173 12.42 1.52 9.63
CA ALA A 173 13.86 1.60 9.79
C ALA A 173 14.24 2.41 11.05
N ALA A 174 13.53 3.52 11.30
CA ALA A 174 13.60 4.24 12.56
C ALA A 174 13.10 3.39 13.74
N SER A 175 11.85 2.93 13.76
CA SER A 175 11.28 2.25 14.95
C SER A 175 12.07 1.02 15.39
N ARG A 176 12.61 0.26 14.42
CA ARG A 176 13.38 -0.96 14.64
C ARG A 176 14.90 -0.76 14.62
N GLN A 177 15.40 0.46 14.47
CA GLN A 177 16.84 0.74 14.32
C GLN A 177 17.50 -0.15 13.25
N MET A 178 16.86 -0.25 12.08
CA MET A 178 17.38 -0.99 10.93
C MET A 178 17.99 0.00 9.94
N PRO A 179 19.24 -0.18 9.50
CA PRO A 179 19.84 0.74 8.55
C PRO A 179 19.21 0.60 7.16
N ILE A 180 19.25 1.70 6.40
CA ILE A 180 18.88 1.73 4.99
C ILE A 180 20.17 1.89 4.20
N ILE A 181 20.55 0.88 3.43
CA ILE A 181 21.64 0.98 2.46
C ILE A 181 21.06 1.20 1.05
N LEU A 182 21.75 1.98 0.24
CA LEU A 182 21.28 2.37 -1.08
C LEU A 182 21.95 1.54 -2.17
N THR A 183 21.22 1.26 -3.24
CA THR A 183 21.75 0.62 -4.46
C THR A 183 21.35 1.41 -5.70
N SER A 184 22.08 1.24 -6.81
CA SER A 184 21.62 1.80 -8.09
C SER A 184 20.51 0.92 -8.67
N SER A 185 19.80 1.39 -9.69
CA SER A 185 18.68 0.61 -10.25
C SER A 185 19.08 -0.73 -10.85
N LYS A 186 20.33 -0.87 -11.34
CA LYS A 186 20.80 -2.06 -12.08
C LYS A 186 22.13 -2.65 -11.57
N LYS A 187 22.73 -2.09 -10.52
CA LYS A 187 24.01 -2.57 -10.01
C LYS A 187 24.12 -2.29 -8.52
N LEU A 188 24.50 -3.30 -7.76
CA LEU A 188 24.95 -3.12 -6.38
C LEU A 188 26.35 -2.47 -6.38
N PRO A 189 26.51 -1.21 -5.91
CA PRO A 189 27.81 -0.55 -5.90
C PRO A 189 28.83 -1.32 -5.06
N ASP A 190 30.11 -1.28 -5.43
CA ASP A 190 31.12 -2.18 -4.84
C ASP A 190 31.26 -1.98 -3.32
N VAL A 191 31.16 -0.74 -2.83
CA VAL A 191 31.16 -0.43 -1.39
C VAL A 191 30.00 -1.09 -0.64
N VAL A 192 28.83 -1.17 -1.27
CA VAL A 192 27.62 -1.79 -0.71
C VAL A 192 27.72 -3.30 -0.81
N ARG A 193 28.25 -3.84 -1.92
CA ARG A 193 28.49 -5.27 -2.11
C ARG A 193 29.47 -5.81 -1.07
N ASN A 194 30.55 -5.08 -0.77
CA ASN A 194 31.50 -5.46 0.27
C ASN A 194 30.84 -5.46 1.65
N TYR A 195 30.07 -4.41 1.98
CA TYR A 195 29.31 -4.36 3.22
C TYR A 195 28.30 -5.51 3.35
N VAL A 196 27.63 -5.88 2.26
CA VAL A 196 26.73 -7.04 2.22
C VAL A 196 27.49 -8.35 2.48
N ARG A 197 28.66 -8.54 1.86
CA ARG A 197 29.47 -9.75 2.05
C ARG A 197 29.96 -9.90 3.49
N GLU A 198 30.40 -8.80 4.10
CA GLU A 198 30.79 -8.73 5.52
C GLU A 198 29.64 -9.10 6.45
N ASN A 199 28.39 -8.88 6.03
CA ASN A 199 27.20 -9.03 6.85
C ASN A 199 26.20 -10.05 6.26
N LYS A 200 26.71 -11.06 5.54
CA LYS A 200 25.94 -12.02 4.72
C LYS A 200 24.80 -12.74 5.47
N ASP A 201 24.93 -12.90 6.78
CA ASP A 201 23.98 -13.62 7.64
C ASP A 201 22.83 -12.72 8.15
N SER A 202 22.85 -11.43 7.78
CA SER A 202 21.79 -10.48 8.13
C SER A 202 20.47 -10.79 7.41
N THR A 203 19.35 -10.38 8.01
CA THR A 203 18.07 -10.37 7.31
C THR A 203 17.96 -9.14 6.42
N TYR A 204 17.79 -9.34 5.11
CA TYR A 204 17.66 -8.27 4.13
C TYR A 204 16.21 -8.05 3.67
N TYR A 205 15.80 -6.78 3.57
CA TYR A 205 14.52 -6.35 3.04
C TYR A 205 14.75 -5.43 1.84
N VAL A 206 14.40 -5.88 0.65
CA VAL A 206 14.55 -5.09 -0.59
C VAL A 206 13.25 -4.33 -0.83
N VAL A 207 13.31 -3.00 -0.84
CA VAL A 207 12.15 -2.12 -1.04
C VAL A 207 12.21 -1.53 -2.44
N GLY A 208 11.16 -1.79 -3.21
CA GLY A 208 11.08 -1.38 -4.62
C GLY A 208 10.97 -2.56 -5.59
N GLY A 209 10.24 -2.34 -6.68
CA GLY A 209 10.07 -3.31 -7.76
C GLY A 209 11.31 -3.41 -8.65
N ASN A 210 11.30 -4.31 -9.63
CA ASN A 210 12.45 -4.55 -10.53
C ASN A 210 12.84 -3.31 -11.37
N ALA A 211 11.94 -2.34 -11.52
CA ALA A 211 12.21 -1.07 -12.19
C ALA A 211 13.08 -0.12 -11.36
N SER A 212 12.94 -0.12 -10.02
CA SER A 212 13.71 0.76 -9.13
C SER A 212 14.91 0.04 -8.50
N VAL A 213 14.77 -1.26 -8.23
CA VAL A 213 15.81 -2.15 -7.68
C VAL A 213 15.76 -3.48 -8.44
N ASN A 214 16.48 -3.55 -9.56
CA ASN A 214 16.57 -4.75 -10.39
C ASN A 214 17.18 -5.93 -9.63
N SER A 215 16.99 -7.17 -10.09
CA SER A 215 17.68 -8.35 -9.53
C SER A 215 19.21 -8.16 -9.50
N THR A 216 19.81 -7.54 -10.52
CA THR A 216 21.25 -7.24 -10.54
C THR A 216 21.67 -6.15 -9.54
N ALA A 217 20.73 -5.36 -9.03
CA ALA A 217 20.98 -4.35 -8.00
C ALA A 217 21.11 -4.93 -6.58
N VAL A 218 20.79 -6.22 -6.42
CA VAL A 218 20.90 -6.96 -5.15
C VAL A 218 21.68 -8.26 -5.33
N ASP A 219 22.49 -8.33 -6.40
CA ASP A 219 23.31 -9.48 -6.71
C ASP A 219 24.30 -9.80 -5.56
N GLY A 220 24.42 -11.08 -5.23
CA GLY A 220 25.16 -11.57 -4.07
C GLY A 220 24.38 -11.60 -2.74
N ILE A 221 23.14 -11.12 -2.69
CA ILE A 221 22.26 -11.29 -1.51
C ILE A 221 21.44 -12.55 -1.69
N ILE A 222 21.85 -13.62 -1.02
CA ILE A 222 21.25 -14.96 -1.19
C ILE A 222 19.81 -15.02 -0.66
N LYS A 223 19.53 -14.37 0.48
CA LYS A 223 18.23 -14.41 1.14
C LYS A 223 17.74 -13.01 1.47
N TYR A 224 16.66 -12.59 0.83
CA TYR A 224 15.98 -11.32 1.13
C TYR A 224 14.47 -11.42 0.96
N LYS A 225 13.72 -10.55 1.65
CA LYS A 225 12.28 -10.33 1.42
C LYS A 225 12.10 -9.07 0.57
N ARG A 226 11.47 -9.20 -0.60
CA ARG A 226 11.13 -8.03 -1.42
C ARG A 226 9.77 -7.45 -1.01
N LEU A 227 9.71 -6.14 -0.84
CA LEU A 227 8.52 -5.34 -0.50
C LEU A 227 8.33 -4.31 -1.60
N SER A 228 7.35 -4.51 -2.47
CA SER A 228 7.17 -3.67 -3.67
C SER A 228 5.72 -3.66 -4.15
N GLY A 229 5.36 -2.61 -4.89
CA GLY A 229 4.13 -2.53 -5.68
C GLY A 229 4.37 -1.86 -7.04
N GLN A 230 3.30 -1.63 -7.81
CA GLN A 230 3.39 -1.02 -9.15
C GLN A 230 3.80 0.46 -9.10
N ASN A 231 3.52 1.12 -7.98
CA ASN A 231 3.84 2.51 -7.74
C ASN A 231 4.29 2.73 -6.30
N ARG A 232 4.71 3.96 -5.99
CA ARG A 232 5.22 4.33 -4.67
C ARG A 232 4.25 4.10 -3.51
N TYR A 233 2.94 4.21 -3.75
CA TYR A 233 1.93 4.04 -2.71
C TYR A 233 1.68 2.57 -2.40
N GLU A 234 1.71 1.72 -3.43
CA GLU A 234 1.63 0.27 -3.24
C GLU A 234 2.91 -0.29 -2.62
N THR A 235 4.11 0.22 -2.98
CA THR A 235 5.35 -0.12 -2.28
C THR A 235 5.29 0.30 -0.82
N ASN A 236 4.82 1.52 -0.51
CA ASN A 236 4.58 1.95 0.86
C ASN A 236 3.62 1.02 1.60
N SER A 237 2.54 0.58 0.93
CA SER A 237 1.58 -0.35 1.51
C SER A 237 2.18 -1.74 1.76
N ALA A 238 3.01 -2.24 0.83
CA ALA A 238 3.72 -3.51 0.99
C ALA A 238 4.69 -3.47 2.18
N VAL A 239 5.37 -2.34 2.41
CA VAL A 239 6.23 -2.15 3.59
C VAL A 239 5.40 -2.18 4.87
N ILE A 240 4.35 -1.36 4.97
CA ILE A 240 3.51 -1.31 6.18
C ILE A 240 2.91 -2.69 6.49
N ASN A 241 2.33 -3.37 5.50
CA ASN A 241 1.76 -4.70 5.68
C ASN A 241 2.82 -5.74 6.05
N GLY A 242 4.02 -5.64 5.46
CA GLY A 242 5.14 -6.52 5.74
C GLY A 242 5.62 -6.47 7.20
N PHE A 243 5.32 -5.39 7.91
CA PHE A 243 5.67 -5.13 9.31
C PHE A 243 4.44 -4.83 10.19
N ALA A 244 3.22 -5.22 9.79
CA ALA A 244 1.99 -4.83 10.48
C ALA A 244 1.98 -5.21 11.98
N ASN A 245 2.60 -6.33 12.34
CA ASN A 245 2.73 -6.79 13.73
C ASN A 245 3.74 -5.99 14.58
N ASN A 246 4.48 -5.06 13.96
CA ASN A 246 5.47 -4.20 14.60
C ASN A 246 5.07 -2.72 14.52
N ILE A 247 3.84 -2.43 14.13
CA ILE A 247 3.33 -1.08 13.90
C ILE A 247 2.19 -0.80 14.87
N ASN A 248 2.22 0.39 15.47
CA ASN A 248 1.13 0.94 16.25
C ASN A 248 0.27 1.87 15.37
N PHE A 249 -0.90 1.39 14.96
CA PHE A 249 -1.84 2.17 14.14
C PHE A 249 -2.58 3.28 14.90
N GLY A 250 -2.45 3.38 16.23
CA GLY A 250 -3.13 4.40 17.04
C GLY A 250 -2.86 5.82 16.55
N ASN A 251 -1.60 6.13 16.21
CA ASN A 251 -1.26 7.33 15.44
C ASN A 251 -0.76 6.92 14.07
N THR A 252 -1.35 7.44 13.01
CA THR A 252 -0.94 7.19 11.62
C THR A 252 -0.50 8.49 10.96
N TYR A 253 0.73 8.53 10.47
CA TYR A 253 1.28 9.71 9.80
C TYR A 253 0.91 9.69 8.31
N LEU A 254 0.49 10.83 7.76
CA LEU A 254 0.28 11.02 6.34
C LEU A 254 1.39 11.89 5.76
N ALA A 255 2.02 11.45 4.70
CA ALA A 255 3.00 12.24 3.96
C ALA A 255 2.67 12.24 2.46
N SER A 256 3.02 13.32 1.76
CA SER A 256 2.86 13.34 0.31
C SER A 256 3.83 12.36 -0.32
N GLY A 257 3.33 11.51 -1.22
CA GLY A 257 4.19 10.66 -2.03
C GLY A 257 4.99 11.44 -3.07
N GLN A 258 4.71 12.73 -3.30
CA GLN A 258 5.34 13.55 -4.35
C GLN A 258 6.58 14.30 -3.88
N GLY A 259 6.79 14.43 -2.56
CA GLY A 259 7.97 15.09 -1.98
C GLY A 259 8.63 14.23 -0.91
N TYR A 260 9.91 14.45 -0.65
CA TYR A 260 10.68 13.68 0.33
C TYR A 260 10.81 14.37 1.68
N ALA A 261 10.90 15.70 1.72
CA ALA A 261 11.40 16.45 2.86
C ALA A 261 10.52 16.33 4.12
N ASP A 262 9.20 16.48 3.96
CA ASP A 262 8.23 16.36 5.04
C ASP A 262 8.15 14.91 5.56
N ALA A 263 8.16 13.95 4.63
CA ALA A 263 8.15 12.52 4.95
C ALA A 263 9.44 12.10 5.66
N LEU A 264 10.59 12.65 5.26
CA LEU A 264 11.87 12.37 5.88
C LEU A 264 11.88 12.82 7.34
N SER A 265 11.54 14.09 7.59
CA SER A 265 11.49 14.63 8.95
C SER A 265 10.43 13.91 9.80
N GLY A 266 9.27 13.62 9.20
CA GLY A 266 8.18 12.90 9.86
C GLY A 266 8.47 11.43 10.14
N SER A 267 9.37 10.79 9.39
CA SER A 267 9.75 9.40 9.62
C SER A 267 10.45 9.19 10.98
N ALA A 268 11.19 10.19 11.47
CA ALA A 268 11.76 10.15 12.82
C ALA A 268 10.66 10.17 13.89
N ALA A 269 9.65 11.03 13.72
CA ALA A 269 8.52 11.12 14.63
C ALA A 269 7.67 9.84 14.61
N ALA A 270 7.35 9.33 13.41
CA ALA A 270 6.63 8.07 13.25
C ALA A 270 7.41 6.88 13.85
N GLY A 271 8.73 6.82 13.62
CA GLY A 271 9.59 5.79 14.20
C GLY A 271 9.64 5.82 15.72
N LYS A 272 9.60 7.01 16.34
CA LYS A 272 9.61 7.17 17.80
C LYS A 272 8.41 6.50 18.47
N THR A 273 7.23 6.55 17.86
CA THR A 273 5.99 5.94 18.37
C THR A 273 5.67 4.58 17.74
N SER A 274 6.58 4.04 16.92
CA SER A 274 6.34 2.84 16.10
C SER A 274 5.10 2.95 15.20
N SER A 275 4.76 4.17 14.80
CA SER A 275 3.63 4.48 13.95
C SER A 275 3.95 4.28 12.47
N PRO A 276 2.95 3.93 11.64
CA PRO A 276 3.14 3.89 10.20
C PRO A 276 3.17 5.30 9.63
N MET A 277 3.86 5.47 8.49
CA MET A 277 3.71 6.63 7.62
C MET A 277 3.15 6.18 6.28
N VAL A 278 1.96 6.67 5.97
CA VAL A 278 1.21 6.36 4.76
C VAL A 278 1.46 7.45 3.72
N LEU A 279 1.96 7.06 2.54
CA LEU A 279 2.13 7.96 1.42
C LEU A 279 0.81 8.20 0.71
N VAL A 280 0.47 9.46 0.44
CA VAL A 280 -0.80 9.87 -0.18
C VAL A 280 -0.58 10.84 -1.34
N SER A 281 -1.56 10.93 -2.24
CA SER A 281 -1.68 12.00 -3.24
C SER A 281 -3.14 12.27 -3.56
N SER A 282 -3.41 13.42 -4.19
CA SER A 282 -4.73 13.75 -4.72
C SER A 282 -5.24 12.73 -5.75
N SER A 283 -4.34 12.07 -6.48
CA SER A 283 -4.66 11.00 -7.44
C SER A 283 -4.83 9.62 -6.81
N ASN A 284 -4.39 9.42 -5.57
CA ASN A 284 -4.52 8.16 -4.83
C ASN A 284 -5.41 8.37 -3.60
N THR A 285 -6.70 8.57 -3.86
CA THR A 285 -7.69 8.90 -2.83
C THR A 285 -8.21 7.71 -2.03
N VAL A 286 -7.84 6.48 -2.40
CA VAL A 286 -8.20 5.25 -1.70
C VAL A 286 -6.93 4.62 -1.17
N ASN A 287 -6.53 5.02 0.04
CA ASN A 287 -5.47 4.32 0.75
C ASN A 287 -6.10 3.27 1.68
N SER A 288 -6.08 2.01 1.24
CA SER A 288 -6.72 0.90 1.95
C SER A 288 -6.17 0.61 3.33
N ILE A 289 -4.94 1.01 3.63
CA ILE A 289 -4.37 0.87 4.98
C ILE A 289 -5.14 1.76 5.94
N ILE A 290 -5.39 3.02 5.57
CA ILE A 290 -6.16 3.94 6.42
C ILE A 290 -7.55 3.37 6.60
N LYS A 291 -8.24 3.00 5.52
CA LYS A 291 -9.61 2.47 5.55
C LYS A 291 -9.74 1.21 6.42
N SER A 292 -8.89 0.21 6.19
CA SER A 292 -8.92 -1.06 6.93
C SER A 292 -8.52 -0.95 8.39
N LYS A 293 -7.88 0.15 8.78
CA LYS A 293 -7.44 0.42 10.16
C LYS A 293 -8.19 1.59 10.81
N LEU A 294 -9.25 2.11 10.19
CA LEU A 294 -9.99 3.27 10.69
C LEU A 294 -10.43 3.12 12.15
N ASP A 295 -10.87 1.93 12.54
CA ASP A 295 -11.32 1.64 13.91
C ASP A 295 -10.17 1.54 14.93
N THR A 296 -8.93 1.36 14.46
CA THR A 296 -7.72 1.33 15.30
C THR A 296 -7.03 2.69 15.38
N ILE A 297 -7.20 3.53 14.36
CA ILE A 297 -6.58 4.85 14.30
C ILE A 297 -7.32 5.80 15.22
N THR A 298 -6.62 6.38 16.20
CA THR A 298 -7.15 7.44 17.06
C THR A 298 -6.69 8.83 16.59
N THR A 299 -5.49 8.91 16.01
CA THR A 299 -4.86 10.15 15.57
C THR A 299 -4.33 10.03 14.15
N ILE A 300 -4.60 11.05 13.33
CA ILE A 300 -3.99 11.24 12.02
C ILE A 300 -3.03 12.43 12.11
N SER A 301 -1.75 12.17 11.90
CA SER A 301 -0.70 13.19 11.89
C SER A 301 -0.32 13.56 10.46
N VAL A 302 -0.76 14.73 9.97
CA VAL A 302 -0.53 15.17 8.59
C VAL A 302 0.79 15.94 8.49
N LEU A 303 1.71 15.47 7.66
CA LEU A 303 3.02 16.08 7.43
C LEU A 303 2.95 17.02 6.23
N GLY A 304 3.18 18.31 6.48
CA GLY A 304 3.11 19.36 5.48
C GLY A 304 1.84 20.23 5.56
N GLY A 305 1.91 21.38 4.89
CA GLY A 305 0.78 22.32 4.79
C GLY A 305 -0.37 21.81 3.93
N THR A 306 -1.47 22.57 3.88
CA THR A 306 -2.66 22.23 3.08
C THR A 306 -2.40 22.22 1.57
N GLY A 307 -1.41 22.99 1.10
CA GLY A 307 -0.93 22.94 -0.29
C GLY A 307 -0.21 21.63 -0.66
N VAL A 308 0.26 20.86 0.33
CA VAL A 308 0.92 19.56 0.12
C VAL A 308 -0.07 18.41 0.30
N ILE A 309 -0.88 18.46 1.37
CA ILE A 309 -1.97 17.51 1.65
C ILE A 309 -3.18 18.33 2.09
N SER A 310 -4.18 18.48 1.22
CA SER A 310 -5.38 19.27 1.51
C SER A 310 -6.27 18.62 2.57
N ASP A 311 -7.03 19.42 3.31
CA ASP A 311 -7.99 18.91 4.30
C ASP A 311 -9.08 18.05 3.63
N ALA A 312 -9.49 18.40 2.41
CA ALA A 312 -10.42 17.60 1.61
C ALA A 312 -9.88 16.17 1.35
N LEU A 313 -8.58 16.04 1.04
CA LEU A 313 -7.96 14.72 0.87
C LEU A 313 -7.94 13.95 2.20
N VAL A 314 -7.56 14.60 3.30
CA VAL A 314 -7.56 13.97 4.64
C VAL A 314 -8.95 13.46 4.99
N ASN A 315 -9.97 14.32 4.84
CA ASN A 315 -11.37 13.97 5.10
C ASN A 315 -11.83 12.79 4.24
N LYS A 316 -11.51 12.79 2.93
CA LYS A 316 -11.82 11.66 2.04
C LYS A 316 -11.15 10.36 2.49
N LEU A 317 -9.92 10.42 2.99
CA LEU A 317 -9.20 9.25 3.49
C LEU A 317 -9.81 8.70 4.79
N ILE A 318 -10.31 9.55 5.68
CA ILE A 318 -10.85 9.11 6.99
C ILE A 318 -12.35 8.87 7.02
N GLN A 319 -13.10 9.34 6.02
CA GLN A 319 -14.53 9.12 5.93
C GLN A 319 -14.83 7.62 5.83
N LYS A 320 -15.59 7.05 6.78
CA LYS A 320 -16.18 5.71 6.59
C LYS A 320 -17.10 5.81 5.37
N GLN A 321 -16.79 5.07 4.30
CA GLN A 321 -17.73 4.98 3.17
C GLN A 321 -19.04 4.34 3.69
N GLY A 322 -20.18 4.78 3.15
CA GLY A 322 -21.43 4.02 3.26
C GLY A 322 -21.23 2.59 2.74
N THR A 323 -22.10 1.65 3.14
CA THR A 323 -22.03 0.19 2.90
C THR A 323 -20.99 -0.25 1.86
N SER A 324 -19.96 -0.97 2.31
CA SER A 324 -18.85 -1.47 1.48
C SER A 324 -19.35 -2.06 0.17
N ILE A 325 -18.79 -1.59 -0.95
CA ILE A 325 -19.12 -2.13 -2.28
C ILE A 325 -18.66 -3.58 -2.32
N LYS A 326 -19.60 -4.48 -2.62
CA LYS A 326 -19.35 -5.91 -2.77
C LYS A 326 -19.19 -6.27 -4.23
N VAL A 327 -18.12 -7.00 -4.56
CA VAL A 327 -17.90 -7.58 -5.89
C VAL A 327 -17.82 -9.09 -5.75
N CYS A 328 -18.63 -9.81 -6.52
CA CYS A 328 -18.48 -11.26 -6.66
C CYS A 328 -17.48 -11.55 -7.78
N LEU A 329 -16.45 -12.32 -7.46
CA LEU A 329 -15.51 -12.85 -8.42
C LEU A 329 -15.76 -14.34 -8.63
N ASP A 330 -16.03 -14.69 -9.88
CA ASP A 330 -16.23 -16.06 -10.29
C ASP A 330 -15.00 -16.60 -11.02
N ALA A 331 -14.39 -17.65 -10.47
CA ALA A 331 -13.36 -18.40 -11.17
C ALA A 331 -14.06 -19.47 -12.02
N GLY A 332 -14.07 -19.29 -13.34
CA GLY A 332 -14.72 -20.21 -14.28
C GLY A 332 -14.31 -21.66 -14.05
N HIS A 333 -15.23 -22.60 -14.32
CA HIS A 333 -15.04 -24.05 -14.13
C HIS A 333 -14.72 -24.42 -12.67
N GLY A 334 -14.08 -25.57 -12.42
CA GLY A 334 -13.69 -26.05 -11.09
C GLY A 334 -14.40 -27.32 -10.65
N GLY A 335 -13.76 -28.06 -9.75
CA GLY A 335 -14.20 -29.39 -9.34
C GLY A 335 -14.16 -30.36 -10.53
N TYR A 336 -15.33 -30.88 -10.89
CA TYR A 336 -15.50 -31.88 -11.94
C TYR A 336 -15.20 -31.34 -13.35
N ASP A 337 -15.31 -30.03 -13.54
CA ASP A 337 -15.13 -29.39 -14.83
C ASP A 337 -13.73 -28.78 -14.94
N PRO A 338 -12.83 -29.35 -15.77
CA PRO A 338 -11.50 -28.79 -15.98
C PRO A 338 -11.51 -27.51 -16.83
N GLY A 339 -12.62 -27.21 -17.53
CA GLY A 339 -12.65 -26.28 -18.64
C GLY A 339 -11.79 -26.74 -19.82
N ALA A 340 -11.34 -25.80 -20.65
CA ALA A 340 -10.43 -26.12 -21.74
C ALA A 340 -9.07 -26.61 -21.22
N ILE A 341 -8.45 -27.52 -21.97
CA ILE A 341 -7.11 -28.06 -21.69
C ILE A 341 -6.19 -27.62 -22.82
N GLY A 342 -5.13 -26.88 -22.46
CA GLY A 342 -4.11 -26.41 -23.39
C GLY A 342 -3.23 -27.55 -23.92
N PRO A 343 -2.46 -27.30 -24.98
CA PRO A 343 -1.65 -28.32 -25.64
C PRO A 343 -0.54 -28.91 -24.77
N THR A 344 -0.15 -28.26 -23.66
CA THR A 344 0.81 -28.80 -22.68
C THR A 344 0.14 -29.36 -21.42
N GLY A 345 -1.19 -29.48 -21.41
CA GLY A 345 -1.97 -30.02 -20.30
C GLY A 345 -2.39 -29.01 -19.24
N VAL A 346 -2.17 -27.70 -19.48
CA VAL A 346 -2.65 -26.64 -18.58
C VAL A 346 -4.18 -26.65 -18.60
N ARG A 347 -4.81 -26.66 -17.43
CA ARG A 347 -6.27 -26.66 -17.30
C ARG A 347 -6.77 -25.25 -17.03
N GLU A 348 -7.83 -24.85 -17.71
CA GLU A 348 -8.45 -23.54 -17.56
C GLU A 348 -8.83 -23.27 -16.10
N LYS A 349 -9.44 -24.24 -15.40
CA LYS A 349 -9.86 -24.07 -14.00
C LYS A 349 -8.74 -23.65 -13.03
N ASP A 350 -7.49 -24.04 -13.32
CA ASP A 350 -6.33 -23.73 -12.50
C ASP A 350 -5.84 -22.29 -12.77
N VAL A 351 -5.84 -21.91 -14.05
CA VAL A 351 -5.52 -20.54 -14.50
C VAL A 351 -6.53 -19.53 -13.96
N THR A 352 -7.83 -19.82 -14.12
CA THR A 352 -8.91 -18.92 -13.69
C THR A 352 -8.90 -18.74 -12.18
N LEU A 353 -8.69 -19.81 -11.40
CA LEU A 353 -8.58 -19.72 -9.94
C LEU A 353 -7.40 -18.84 -9.52
N ALA A 354 -6.22 -19.06 -10.11
CA ALA A 354 -5.02 -18.31 -9.77
C ALA A 354 -5.19 -16.81 -10.04
N ILE A 355 -5.75 -16.44 -11.19
CA ILE A 355 -6.02 -15.05 -11.55
C ILE A 355 -7.11 -14.46 -10.64
N THR A 356 -8.23 -15.15 -10.43
CA THR A 356 -9.34 -14.68 -9.59
C THR A 356 -8.91 -14.38 -8.16
N LEU A 357 -8.11 -15.25 -7.53
CA LEU A 357 -7.61 -15.02 -6.18
C LEU A 357 -6.72 -13.77 -6.11
N LYS A 358 -5.88 -13.55 -7.13
CA LYS A 358 -5.04 -12.34 -7.25
C LYS A 358 -5.91 -11.08 -7.45
N VAL A 359 -6.93 -11.13 -8.31
CA VAL A 359 -7.88 -10.01 -8.52
C VAL A 359 -8.53 -9.65 -7.19
N GLY A 360 -9.06 -10.65 -6.47
CA GLY A 360 -9.74 -10.40 -5.21
C GLY A 360 -8.81 -9.91 -4.10
N ARG A 361 -7.55 -10.35 -4.06
CA ARG A 361 -6.53 -9.77 -3.16
C ARG A 361 -6.36 -8.27 -3.43
N ILE A 362 -6.30 -7.86 -4.69
CA ILE A 362 -6.11 -6.47 -5.10
C ILE A 362 -7.37 -5.64 -4.80
N LEU A 363 -8.56 -6.17 -5.08
CA LEU A 363 -9.83 -5.48 -4.77
C LEU A 363 -10.02 -5.30 -3.25
N LYS A 364 -9.73 -6.33 -2.44
CA LYS A 364 -9.71 -6.20 -0.97
C LYS A 364 -8.70 -5.16 -0.49
N GLN A 365 -7.52 -5.12 -1.12
CA GLN A 365 -6.52 -4.07 -0.91
C GLN A 365 -6.96 -2.68 -1.43
N ASN A 366 -8.14 -2.53 -2.00
CA ASN A 366 -8.74 -1.25 -2.38
C ASN A 366 -10.07 -1.00 -1.64
N GLY A 367 -10.34 -1.74 -0.56
CA GLY A 367 -11.53 -1.54 0.28
C GLY A 367 -12.81 -2.09 -0.31
N ILE A 368 -12.72 -2.98 -1.31
CA ILE A 368 -13.87 -3.69 -1.87
C ILE A 368 -14.09 -4.99 -1.10
N ASP A 369 -15.32 -5.23 -0.68
CA ASP A 369 -15.73 -6.52 -0.12
C ASP A 369 -15.81 -7.54 -1.25
N VAL A 370 -14.99 -8.59 -1.20
CA VAL A 370 -14.95 -9.61 -2.26
C VAL A 370 -15.65 -10.88 -1.81
N VAL A 371 -16.65 -11.28 -2.57
CA VAL A 371 -17.29 -12.59 -2.52
C VAL A 371 -16.67 -13.45 -3.62
N TYR A 372 -16.35 -14.70 -3.33
CA TYR A 372 -15.85 -15.64 -4.34
C TYR A 372 -16.88 -16.74 -4.57
N THR A 373 -17.07 -17.15 -5.82
CA THR A 373 -17.81 -18.40 -6.08
C THR A 373 -17.02 -19.61 -5.56
N ARG A 374 -15.70 -19.60 -5.79
CA ARG A 374 -14.76 -20.57 -5.21
C ARG A 374 -13.40 -19.96 -4.90
N THR A 375 -12.74 -20.49 -3.88
CA THR A 375 -11.34 -20.17 -3.51
C THR A 375 -10.42 -21.39 -3.58
N SER A 376 -10.94 -22.53 -4.00
CA SER A 376 -10.21 -23.78 -4.21
C SER A 376 -10.86 -24.58 -5.34
N ASP A 377 -10.30 -25.75 -5.67
CA ASP A 377 -10.92 -26.69 -6.61
C ASP A 377 -12.01 -27.57 -5.95
N SER A 378 -12.14 -27.52 -4.63
CA SER A 378 -13.25 -28.12 -3.91
C SER A 378 -14.45 -27.16 -3.97
N VAL A 379 -15.49 -27.58 -4.70
CA VAL A 379 -16.68 -26.76 -4.99
C VAL A 379 -17.91 -27.31 -4.27
N SER A 380 -18.87 -26.43 -3.98
CA SER A 380 -20.11 -26.79 -3.26
C SER A 380 -21.30 -27.06 -4.18
N TRP A 381 -21.12 -26.93 -5.50
CA TRP A 381 -22.17 -27.12 -6.49
C TRP A 381 -22.14 -28.51 -7.12
N PRO A 382 -23.28 -28.98 -7.67
CA PRO A 382 -23.39 -30.30 -8.30
C PRO A 382 -22.58 -30.43 -9.59
N SER A 383 -22.24 -31.67 -9.96
CA SER A 383 -21.66 -32.03 -11.26
C SER A 383 -22.68 -31.98 -12.41
N ASN A 384 -23.28 -30.82 -12.63
CA ASN A 384 -24.25 -30.56 -13.68
C ASN A 384 -24.16 -29.08 -14.08
N GLU A 385 -23.88 -28.81 -15.35
CA GLU A 385 -23.54 -27.46 -15.83
C GLU A 385 -24.57 -26.41 -15.47
N THR A 386 -25.86 -26.63 -15.74
CA THR A 386 -26.90 -25.64 -15.44
C THR A 386 -27.04 -25.40 -13.94
N LYS A 387 -26.98 -26.46 -13.12
CA LYS A 387 -27.06 -26.33 -11.65
C LYS A 387 -25.81 -25.68 -11.06
N ASP A 388 -24.64 -25.93 -11.64
CA ASP A 388 -23.39 -25.25 -11.32
C ASP A 388 -23.52 -23.74 -11.58
N LEU A 389 -23.83 -23.37 -12.83
CA LEU A 389 -23.94 -21.98 -13.23
C LEU A 389 -25.00 -21.22 -12.40
N GLN A 390 -26.14 -21.87 -12.08
CA GLN A 390 -27.14 -21.29 -11.19
C GLN A 390 -26.58 -21.09 -9.77
N LYS A 391 -25.84 -22.04 -9.21
CA LYS A 391 -25.27 -21.90 -7.87
C LYS A 391 -24.28 -20.73 -7.78
N ARG A 392 -23.52 -20.46 -8.84
CA ARG A 392 -22.63 -19.28 -8.93
C ARG A 392 -23.42 -17.98 -8.91
N CYS A 393 -24.51 -17.90 -9.68
CA CYS A 393 -25.44 -16.77 -9.65
C CYS A 393 -26.05 -16.59 -8.25
N ASP A 394 -26.48 -17.68 -7.61
CA ASP A 394 -27.07 -17.65 -6.26
C ASP A 394 -26.08 -17.08 -5.23
N ILE A 395 -24.79 -17.46 -5.31
CA ILE A 395 -23.75 -16.90 -4.41
C ILE A 395 -23.66 -15.38 -4.58
N ALA A 396 -23.65 -14.88 -5.82
CA ALA A 396 -23.59 -13.45 -6.09
C ALA A 396 -24.85 -12.72 -5.64
N ASN A 397 -26.01 -13.24 -6.01
CA ASN A 397 -27.32 -12.65 -5.75
C ASN A 397 -27.64 -12.64 -4.25
N ASN A 398 -27.41 -13.74 -3.53
CA ASN A 398 -27.65 -13.81 -2.09
C ASN A 398 -26.73 -12.88 -1.29
N ALA A 399 -25.52 -12.62 -1.79
CA ALA A 399 -24.60 -11.67 -1.18
C ALA A 399 -24.95 -10.20 -1.47
N ASN A 400 -25.94 -9.95 -2.34
CA ASN A 400 -26.35 -8.63 -2.81
C ASN A 400 -25.14 -7.82 -3.30
N VAL A 401 -24.34 -8.42 -4.20
CA VAL A 401 -23.17 -7.76 -4.77
C VAL A 401 -23.57 -6.64 -5.72
N GLN A 402 -22.72 -5.63 -5.85
CA GLN A 402 -22.90 -4.51 -6.77
C GLN A 402 -22.31 -4.81 -8.14
N TYR A 403 -21.35 -5.74 -8.23
CA TYR A 403 -20.80 -6.20 -9.51
C TYR A 403 -20.46 -7.69 -9.47
N PHE A 404 -20.48 -8.32 -10.63
CA PHE A 404 -20.06 -9.69 -10.84
C PHE A 404 -19.03 -9.76 -11.98
N VAL A 405 -17.92 -10.46 -11.74
CA VAL A 405 -16.87 -10.68 -12.75
C VAL A 405 -16.52 -12.14 -12.80
N SER A 406 -16.81 -12.79 -13.93
CA SER A 406 -16.37 -14.16 -14.20
C SER A 406 -15.09 -14.14 -15.02
N ILE A 407 -14.12 -14.99 -14.69
CA ILE A 407 -12.79 -15.03 -15.29
C ILE A 407 -12.59 -16.41 -15.92
N HIS A 408 -12.28 -16.41 -17.22
CA HIS A 408 -12.12 -17.57 -18.09
C HIS A 408 -10.82 -17.49 -18.92
N ALA A 409 -10.46 -18.60 -19.55
CA ALA A 409 -9.42 -18.65 -20.57
C ALA A 409 -9.97 -19.35 -21.83
N ASN A 410 -10.08 -18.56 -22.89
CA ASN A 410 -10.72 -18.93 -24.14
C ASN A 410 -10.06 -20.14 -24.79
N SER A 411 -10.78 -20.78 -25.71
CA SER A 411 -10.27 -21.88 -26.52
C SER A 411 -10.91 -21.87 -27.89
N ALA A 412 -10.16 -22.32 -28.89
CA ALA A 412 -10.64 -22.50 -30.25
C ALA A 412 -10.00 -23.73 -30.88
N SER A 413 -10.71 -24.33 -31.85
CA SER A 413 -10.20 -25.44 -32.66
C SER A 413 -8.97 -25.06 -33.50
N VAL A 414 -8.81 -23.78 -33.83
CA VAL A 414 -7.64 -23.25 -34.51
C VAL A 414 -6.61 -22.74 -33.51
N SER A 415 -5.43 -23.35 -33.50
CA SER A 415 -4.37 -23.10 -32.51
C SER A 415 -3.70 -21.72 -32.62
N ASN A 416 -4.01 -20.95 -33.66
CA ASN A 416 -3.53 -19.58 -33.85
C ASN A 416 -4.51 -18.50 -33.37
N ALA A 417 -5.73 -18.86 -32.94
CA ALA A 417 -6.63 -17.92 -32.27
C ALA A 417 -5.92 -17.33 -31.05
N LYS A 418 -6.07 -16.03 -30.85
CA LYS A 418 -5.32 -15.28 -29.82
C LYS A 418 -6.05 -14.03 -29.41
N GLY A 419 -5.67 -13.50 -28.26
CA GLY A 419 -6.15 -12.23 -27.74
C GLY A 419 -7.14 -12.35 -26.60
N THR A 420 -7.56 -11.20 -26.10
CA THR A 420 -8.46 -11.06 -24.96
C THR A 420 -9.75 -10.35 -25.36
N GLU A 421 -10.85 -10.77 -24.77
CA GLU A 421 -12.19 -10.20 -24.95
C GLU A 421 -12.95 -10.20 -23.64
N VAL A 422 -13.89 -9.27 -23.50
CA VAL A 422 -14.79 -9.23 -22.35
C VAL A 422 -16.22 -9.20 -22.83
N TYR A 423 -17.04 -10.08 -22.27
CA TYR A 423 -18.46 -10.21 -22.58
C TYR A 423 -19.33 -9.57 -21.50
N TYR A 424 -20.46 -9.01 -21.91
CA TYR A 424 -21.55 -8.59 -21.03
C TYR A 424 -22.91 -9.06 -21.59
N SER A 425 -23.97 -9.01 -20.78
CA SER A 425 -25.32 -9.40 -21.26
C SER A 425 -25.89 -8.34 -22.21
N PRO A 426 -26.48 -8.71 -23.37
CA PRO A 426 -27.20 -7.77 -24.23
C PRO A 426 -28.16 -6.87 -23.45
N GLY A 427 -28.12 -5.56 -23.71
CA GLY A 427 -29.00 -4.57 -23.08
C GLY A 427 -28.56 -4.10 -21.68
N SER A 428 -27.50 -4.65 -21.09
CA SER A 428 -26.99 -4.21 -19.77
C SER A 428 -26.01 -3.04 -19.91
N ALA A 429 -26.50 -1.80 -19.77
CA ALA A 429 -25.66 -0.60 -19.86
C ALA A 429 -24.53 -0.56 -18.81
N ASN A 430 -24.81 -0.99 -17.57
CA ASN A 430 -23.79 -1.05 -16.53
C ASN A 430 -22.84 -2.25 -16.71
N GLY A 431 -23.32 -3.37 -17.27
CA GLY A 431 -22.46 -4.47 -17.71
C GLY A 431 -21.50 -4.06 -18.82
N GLU A 432 -21.96 -3.26 -19.78
CA GLU A 432 -21.13 -2.71 -20.85
C GLU A 432 -20.02 -1.80 -20.30
N LYS A 433 -20.38 -0.87 -19.38
CA LYS A 433 -19.39 0.01 -18.71
C LYS A 433 -18.31 -0.79 -18.00
N LEU A 434 -18.72 -1.81 -17.23
CA LEU A 434 -17.80 -2.72 -16.53
C LEU A 434 -16.89 -3.45 -17.53
N ALA A 435 -17.47 -4.06 -18.55
CA ALA A 435 -16.73 -4.82 -19.54
C ALA A 435 -15.71 -3.97 -20.32
N LYS A 436 -16.09 -2.75 -20.71
CA LYS A 436 -15.21 -1.79 -21.40
C LYS A 436 -14.08 -1.33 -20.51
N ALA A 437 -14.35 -1.01 -19.25
CA ALA A 437 -13.31 -0.61 -18.30
C ALA A 437 -12.28 -1.74 -18.07
N ILE A 438 -12.73 -2.99 -18.00
CA ILE A 438 -11.85 -4.16 -17.89
C ILE A 438 -11.05 -4.38 -19.18
N GLN A 439 -11.71 -4.41 -20.34
CA GLN A 439 -11.04 -4.65 -21.63
C GLN A 439 -9.94 -3.61 -21.90
N ASP A 440 -10.23 -2.32 -21.68
CA ASP A 440 -9.26 -1.23 -21.85
C ASP A 440 -7.98 -1.46 -21.03
N GLU A 441 -8.14 -1.79 -19.74
CA GLU A 441 -7.02 -1.98 -18.83
C GLU A 441 -6.25 -3.29 -19.12
N VAL A 442 -6.96 -4.36 -19.45
CA VAL A 442 -6.35 -5.66 -19.82
C VAL A 442 -5.50 -5.51 -21.08
N VAL A 443 -6.03 -4.91 -22.15
CA VAL A 443 -5.29 -4.68 -23.40
C VAL A 443 -4.07 -3.81 -23.14
N LYS A 444 -4.25 -2.69 -22.42
CA LYS A 444 -3.16 -1.76 -22.09
C LYS A 444 -2.05 -2.42 -21.28
N ALA A 445 -2.37 -3.29 -20.34
CA ALA A 445 -1.39 -3.92 -19.47
C ALA A 445 -0.68 -5.08 -20.16
N THR A 446 -1.40 -5.90 -20.93
CA THR A 446 -0.90 -7.19 -21.42
C THR A 446 -0.33 -7.11 -22.83
N ASN A 447 -0.72 -6.11 -23.63
CA ASN A 447 -0.46 -6.02 -25.07
C ASN A 447 -0.95 -7.25 -25.87
N LEU A 448 -1.90 -8.03 -25.32
CA LEU A 448 -2.56 -9.08 -26.09
C LEU A 448 -3.40 -8.47 -27.22
N TYR A 449 -3.68 -9.29 -28.25
CA TYR A 449 -4.55 -8.87 -29.35
C TYR A 449 -5.94 -8.47 -28.80
N ASN A 450 -6.37 -7.25 -29.10
CA ASN A 450 -7.64 -6.72 -28.63
C ASN A 450 -8.79 -7.25 -29.48
N ARG A 451 -9.58 -8.18 -28.94
CA ARG A 451 -10.77 -8.72 -29.61
C ARG A 451 -12.05 -7.94 -29.29
N GLY A 452 -11.94 -6.93 -28.45
CA GLY A 452 -13.00 -5.98 -28.11
C GLY A 452 -13.92 -6.46 -27.00
N VAL A 453 -14.92 -5.62 -26.74
CA VAL A 453 -16.05 -5.92 -25.85
C VAL A 453 -17.19 -6.49 -26.69
N LYS A 454 -17.82 -7.56 -26.22
CA LYS A 454 -18.87 -8.28 -26.94
C LYS A 454 -20.08 -8.54 -26.06
N THR A 455 -21.20 -8.89 -26.68
CA THR A 455 -22.37 -9.37 -25.97
C THR A 455 -22.51 -10.88 -26.10
N ALA A 456 -22.96 -11.54 -25.03
CA ALA A 456 -23.31 -12.95 -25.06
C ALA A 456 -24.41 -13.27 -24.05
N ASN A 457 -25.21 -14.29 -24.34
CA ASN A 457 -26.26 -14.80 -23.47
C ASN A 457 -25.72 -15.84 -22.45
N PHE A 458 -24.47 -15.69 -21.98
CA PHE A 458 -23.90 -16.62 -21.02
C PHE A 458 -24.70 -16.64 -19.72
N TYR A 459 -24.88 -17.84 -19.16
CA TYR A 459 -25.81 -18.07 -18.06
C TYR A 459 -25.56 -17.14 -16.87
N VAL A 460 -24.29 -17.00 -16.45
CA VAL A 460 -23.89 -16.15 -15.33
C VAL A 460 -24.05 -14.65 -15.59
N LEU A 461 -24.01 -14.23 -16.86
CA LEU A 461 -24.25 -12.84 -17.24
C LEU A 461 -25.73 -12.48 -17.22
N LYS A 462 -26.61 -13.44 -17.55
CA LYS A 462 -28.06 -13.22 -17.60
C LYS A 462 -28.76 -13.38 -16.24
N ASN A 463 -28.28 -14.31 -15.42
CA ASN A 463 -28.97 -14.71 -14.19
C ASN A 463 -28.36 -14.11 -12.92
N THR A 464 -27.35 -13.25 -13.06
CA THR A 464 -26.84 -12.44 -11.95
C THR A 464 -27.53 -11.08 -11.96
N ASN A 465 -28.08 -10.67 -10.82
CA ASN A 465 -28.85 -9.42 -10.68
C ASN A 465 -27.96 -8.17 -10.80
N ALA A 466 -26.68 -8.31 -10.43
CA ALA A 466 -25.70 -7.24 -10.51
C ALA A 466 -25.17 -7.05 -11.95
N PRO A 467 -24.71 -5.84 -12.32
CA PRO A 467 -23.87 -5.64 -13.50
C PRO A 467 -22.76 -6.70 -13.60
N ALA A 468 -22.74 -7.43 -14.71
CA ALA A 468 -21.91 -8.62 -14.90
C ALA A 468 -21.00 -8.51 -16.13
N ALA A 469 -19.76 -8.96 -16.00
CA ALA A 469 -18.82 -9.13 -17.10
C ALA A 469 -18.12 -10.48 -17.03
N LEU A 470 -17.80 -11.08 -18.18
CA LEU A 470 -17.02 -12.31 -18.31
C LEU A 470 -15.75 -12.01 -19.09
N VAL A 471 -14.60 -12.24 -18.48
CA VAL A 471 -13.28 -11.93 -19.03
C VAL A 471 -12.64 -13.16 -19.62
N GLU A 472 -12.37 -13.13 -20.91
CA GLU A 472 -11.52 -14.11 -21.59
C GLU A 472 -10.07 -13.61 -21.59
N THR A 473 -9.26 -14.18 -20.71
CA THR A 473 -7.91 -13.68 -20.40
C THR A 473 -6.88 -13.92 -21.52
N GLY A 474 -7.16 -14.85 -22.43
CA GLY A 474 -6.30 -15.29 -23.53
C GLY A 474 -6.76 -16.66 -24.02
N PHE A 475 -6.20 -17.18 -25.10
CA PHE A 475 -6.53 -18.50 -25.65
C PHE A 475 -5.61 -19.58 -25.06
N ILE A 476 -6.14 -20.44 -24.19
CA ILE A 476 -5.39 -21.57 -23.64
C ILE A 476 -5.02 -22.62 -24.69
N SER A 477 -5.77 -22.68 -25.80
CA SER A 477 -5.45 -23.53 -26.95
C SER A 477 -4.30 -23.00 -27.81
N ASN A 478 -3.87 -21.75 -27.61
CA ASN A 478 -2.74 -21.16 -28.31
C ASN A 478 -1.43 -21.42 -27.54
N PRO A 479 -0.45 -22.13 -28.11
CA PRO A 479 0.79 -22.48 -27.38
C PRO A 479 1.60 -21.29 -26.86
N THR A 480 1.45 -20.10 -27.46
CA THR A 480 2.12 -18.87 -27.01
C THR A 480 1.38 -18.25 -25.83
N GLU A 481 0.05 -18.15 -25.89
CA GLU A 481 -0.75 -17.59 -24.80
C GLU A 481 -0.89 -18.58 -23.62
N GLU A 482 -0.90 -19.89 -23.84
CA GLU A 482 -0.82 -20.90 -22.78
C GLU A 482 0.44 -20.70 -21.91
N LYS A 483 1.58 -20.39 -22.53
CA LYS A 483 2.83 -20.08 -21.80
C LYS A 483 2.72 -18.81 -20.96
N LEU A 484 1.94 -17.83 -21.40
CA LEU A 484 1.65 -16.62 -20.63
C LEU A 484 0.68 -16.94 -19.48
N LEU A 485 -0.39 -17.68 -19.76
CA LEU A 485 -1.44 -18.02 -18.80
C LEU A 485 -0.91 -18.88 -17.64
N LYS A 486 0.15 -19.68 -17.84
CA LYS A 486 0.84 -20.40 -16.76
C LYS A 486 1.88 -19.56 -16.01
N ASP A 487 2.32 -18.43 -16.57
CA ASP A 487 3.35 -17.60 -15.98
C ASP A 487 2.75 -16.74 -14.84
N ASN A 488 3.33 -16.86 -13.65
CA ASN A 488 2.82 -16.19 -12.45
C ASN A 488 2.90 -14.65 -12.58
N ALA A 489 3.94 -14.12 -13.22
CA ALA A 489 4.08 -12.68 -13.41
C ALA A 489 3.03 -12.14 -14.38
N PHE A 490 2.70 -12.89 -15.44
CA PHE A 490 1.62 -12.57 -16.35
C PHE A 490 0.25 -12.67 -15.66
N GLN A 491 -0.03 -13.72 -14.88
CA GLN A 491 -1.25 -13.84 -14.09
C GLN A 491 -1.43 -12.66 -13.13
N GLU A 492 -0.35 -12.23 -12.47
CA GLU A 492 -0.33 -11.05 -11.60
C GLU A 492 -0.64 -9.75 -12.37
N LYS A 493 -0.06 -9.62 -13.56
CA LYS A 493 -0.33 -8.49 -14.47
C LYS A 493 -1.79 -8.45 -14.95
N MET A 494 -2.33 -9.60 -15.35
CA MET A 494 -3.72 -9.78 -15.75
C MET A 494 -4.67 -9.43 -14.60
N ALA A 495 -4.40 -9.97 -13.42
CA ALA A 495 -5.21 -9.70 -12.23
C ALA A 495 -5.24 -8.22 -11.84
N GLN A 496 -4.10 -7.53 -11.92
CA GLN A 496 -4.03 -6.08 -11.70
C GLN A 496 -4.86 -5.30 -12.71
N ALA A 497 -4.80 -5.69 -13.98
CA ALA A 497 -5.56 -5.04 -15.04
C ALA A 497 -7.08 -5.21 -14.85
N ILE A 498 -7.53 -6.44 -14.57
CA ILE A 498 -8.94 -6.72 -14.27
C ILE A 498 -9.41 -5.92 -13.05
N ALA A 499 -8.66 -5.98 -11.94
CA ALA A 499 -9.02 -5.26 -10.71
C ALA A 499 -9.08 -3.74 -10.96
N LYS A 500 -8.15 -3.18 -11.74
CA LYS A 500 -8.15 -1.77 -12.11
C LYS A 500 -9.36 -1.39 -12.96
N GLY A 501 -9.75 -2.25 -13.91
CA GLY A 501 -10.97 -2.08 -14.70
C GLY A 501 -12.23 -2.05 -13.83
N VAL A 502 -12.35 -2.99 -12.89
CA VAL A 502 -13.45 -3.04 -11.90
C VAL A 502 -13.48 -1.77 -11.06
N LEU A 503 -12.35 -1.34 -10.50
CA LEU A 503 -12.26 -0.11 -9.70
C LEU A 503 -12.58 1.14 -10.52
N ARG A 504 -12.20 1.17 -11.80
CA ARG A 504 -12.56 2.28 -12.71
C ARG A 504 -14.07 2.30 -13.00
N ALA A 505 -14.72 1.15 -13.12
CA ALA A 505 -16.17 1.08 -13.28
C ALA A 505 -16.89 1.62 -12.03
N ILE A 506 -16.43 1.19 -10.84
CA ILE A 506 -16.96 1.62 -9.54
C ILE A 506 -16.85 3.14 -9.31
N ASN A 507 -15.70 3.73 -9.64
CA ASN A 507 -15.43 5.15 -9.31
C ASN A 507 -16.00 6.17 -10.30
N ASN A 508 -16.57 5.71 -11.42
CA ASN A 508 -17.19 6.57 -12.44
C ASN A 508 -18.74 6.50 -12.41
N GLU A 509 -19.31 6.06 -11.29
CA GLU A 509 -20.75 6.13 -11.01
C GLU A 509 -21.19 7.44 -10.36
#